data_AF-A0A2V6G7W2-F1
#
_entry.id   AF-A0A2V6G7W2-F1
#
_cell.length_a   1.000
_cell.length_b   1.000
_cell.length_c   1.000
_cell.angle_alpha   90.00
_cell.angle_beta   90.00
_cell.angle_gamma   90.00
#
_symmetry.space_group_name_H-M   'P 1'
#
loop_
_entity.id
_entity.type
_entity.pdbx_description
1 polymer ?
#
loop_
_entity_poly.entity_id
_entity_poly.type
_entity_poly.pdbx_seq_one_letter_code
_entity_poly.pdbx_strand_id
1 'polypeptide(L)'
;MVNSACGATGCRCQDEHPRTPRPPHLETALLVAIYRARETERPDAVFRDPFARRLAGERGDQIAKSMPLSKRATWAWITRTYAYDQFIKQQVGNGVDMVVNLAAGLDARPYRMSLRRRIRRNDRASPCACFAT
;
A
#
# COMPACT_ATOMS: atom_id res chain seq x y z
N MET A 1 -6.10 20.42 37.07
CA MET A 1 -5.43 19.71 38.18
C MET A 1 -5.67 18.20 38.01
N VAL A 2 -4.73 17.50 37.40
CA VAL A 2 -4.29 16.15 37.81
C VAL A 2 -2.77 16.20 37.64
N ASN A 3 -2.03 16.04 38.72
CA ASN A 3 -0.67 16.52 38.88
C ASN A 3 0.34 15.37 38.74
N SER A 4 1.39 15.61 37.95
CA SER A 4 2.78 15.15 38.02
C SER A 4 3.16 13.76 38.54
N ALA A 5 3.88 12.98 37.72
CA ALA A 5 5.32 12.70 37.92
C ALA A 5 5.89 11.77 36.83
N CYS A 6 6.81 12.27 35.99
CA CYS A 6 7.93 11.49 35.45
C CYS A 6 9.03 12.48 35.01
N GLY A 7 10.14 12.53 35.75
CA GLY A 7 11.27 13.43 35.50
C GLY A 7 12.20 12.91 34.39
N ALA A 8 12.78 13.87 33.65
CA ALA A 8 13.98 13.83 32.79
C ALA A 8 14.27 12.48 32.07
N THR A 9 14.08 12.33 30.75
CA THR A 9 14.70 13.11 29.66
C THR A 9 13.75 13.12 28.45
N GLY A 10 13.71 14.24 27.73
CA GLY A 10 12.65 14.61 26.79
C GLY A 10 12.43 13.66 25.61
N CYS A 11 11.30 12.95 25.63
CA CYS A 11 10.62 12.47 24.43
C CYS A 11 9.18 12.96 24.49
N ARG A 12 8.92 14.13 23.91
CA ARG A 12 7.55 14.54 23.58
C ARG A 12 7.26 14.00 22.19
N CYS A 13 6.34 13.05 22.09
CA CYS A 13 5.60 12.84 20.84
C CYS A 13 4.79 14.12 20.63
N GLN A 14 5.31 15.04 19.81
CA GLN A 14 4.53 16.18 19.36
C GLN A 14 3.56 15.66 18.30
N ASP A 15 2.30 15.44 18.70
CA ASP A 15 1.23 14.93 17.82
C ASP A 15 0.67 15.98 16.83
N GLU A 16 1.31 17.14 16.70
CA GLU A 16 0.92 18.16 15.71
C GLU A 16 2.09 18.54 14.81
N HIS A 17 2.58 17.59 14.02
CA HIS A 17 3.34 17.95 12.82
C HIS A 17 2.34 18.37 11.73
N PRO A 18 2.41 19.60 11.16
CA PRO A 18 1.63 19.96 10.00
C PRO A 18 1.88 18.89 8.93
N ARG A 19 0.81 18.24 8.44
CA ARG A 19 0.94 17.14 7.48
C ARG A 19 1.68 17.66 6.26
N THR A 20 2.96 17.33 6.15
CA THR A 20 3.75 17.66 4.98
C THR A 20 3.06 17.08 3.75
N PRO A 21 3.06 17.79 2.61
CA PRO A 21 2.49 17.25 1.39
C PRO A 21 3.09 15.88 1.11
N ARG A 22 2.23 14.86 0.98
CA ARG A 22 2.71 13.52 0.68
C ARG A 22 3.48 13.55 -0.64
N PRO A 23 4.58 12.78 -0.74
CA PRO A 23 5.36 12.78 -1.95
C PRO A 23 4.52 12.25 -3.13
N PRO A 24 4.76 12.72 -4.37
CA PRO A 24 3.90 12.46 -5.52
C PRO A 24 3.68 10.96 -5.81
N HIS A 25 4.70 10.13 -5.56
CA HIS A 25 4.62 8.68 -5.77
C HIS A 25 3.59 8.01 -4.86
N LEU A 26 3.35 8.56 -3.67
CA LEU A 26 2.39 8.02 -2.71
C LEU A 26 0.95 8.35 -3.12
N GLU A 27 0.72 9.48 -3.80
CA GLU A 27 -0.60 9.80 -4.37
C GLU A 27 -0.98 8.82 -5.49
N THR A 28 -0.03 8.48 -6.37
CA THR A 28 -0.24 7.45 -7.39
C THR A 28 -0.48 6.08 -6.77
N ALA A 29 0.24 5.73 -5.70
CA ALA A 29 0.03 4.44 -5.01
C ALA A 29 -1.38 4.34 -4.39
N LEU A 30 -1.91 5.42 -3.81
CA LEU A 30 -3.27 5.49 -3.29
C LEU A 30 -4.31 5.40 -4.39
N LEU A 31 -4.04 6.04 -5.53
CA LEU A 31 -4.89 5.95 -6.72
C LEU A 31 -4.99 4.50 -7.22
N VAL A 32 -3.87 3.78 -7.29
CA VAL A 32 -3.89 2.36 -7.66
C VAL A 32 -4.64 1.53 -6.61
N ALA A 33 -4.40 1.77 -5.32
CA ALA A 33 -5.07 1.05 -4.24
C ALA A 33 -6.60 1.22 -4.30
N ILE A 34 -7.11 2.43 -4.58
CA ILE A 34 -8.57 2.63 -4.68
C ILE A 34 -9.17 1.91 -5.88
N TYR A 35 -8.45 1.81 -7.01
CA TYR A 35 -8.93 1.03 -8.15
C TYR A 35 -9.02 -0.45 -7.84
N ARG A 36 -8.05 -1.01 -7.12
CA ARG A 36 -8.10 -2.41 -6.67
C ARG A 36 -9.24 -2.65 -5.68
N ALA A 37 -9.53 -1.67 -4.81
CA ALA A 37 -10.65 -1.75 -3.89
C ALA A 37 -11.99 -1.79 -4.65
N ARG A 38 -12.19 -0.86 -5.61
CA ARG A 38 -13.39 -0.81 -6.44
C ARG A 38 -13.58 -2.08 -7.28
N GLU A 39 -12.50 -2.64 -7.82
CA GLU A 39 -12.58 -3.92 -8.54
C GLU A 39 -12.98 -5.06 -7.61
N THR A 40 -12.43 -5.11 -6.38
CA THR A 40 -12.76 -6.15 -5.39
C THR A 40 -14.23 -6.11 -4.94
N GLU A 41 -14.84 -4.93 -4.94
CA GLU A 41 -16.24 -4.71 -4.57
C GLU A 41 -17.23 -5.11 -5.66
N ARG A 42 -16.75 -5.32 -6.88
CA ARG A 42 -17.62 -5.77 -7.97
C ARG A 42 -18.03 -7.24 -7.77
N PRO A 43 -19.27 -7.60 -8.12
CA PRO A 43 -19.71 -8.99 -8.06
C PRO A 43 -18.95 -9.87 -9.07
N ASP A 44 -18.54 -9.29 -10.21
CA ASP A 44 -17.82 -9.93 -11.32
C ASP A 44 -16.30 -9.69 -11.28
N ALA A 45 -15.73 -9.40 -10.09
CA ALA A 45 -14.34 -9.03 -9.93
C ALA A 45 -13.34 -10.05 -10.51
N VAL A 46 -12.39 -9.59 -11.34
CA VAL A 46 -11.34 -10.47 -11.91
C VAL A 46 -10.27 -10.87 -10.89
N PHE A 47 -10.12 -10.10 -9.82
CA PHE A 47 -9.30 -10.44 -8.65
C PHE A 47 -9.89 -9.81 -7.39
N ARG A 48 -9.47 -10.31 -6.22
CA ARG A 48 -9.85 -9.76 -4.92
C ARG A 48 -8.62 -9.36 -4.11
N ASP A 49 -8.59 -8.11 -3.67
CA ASP A 49 -7.59 -7.54 -2.76
C ASP A 49 -8.29 -6.99 -1.51
N PRO A 50 -8.42 -7.80 -0.43
CA PRO A 50 -9.14 -7.40 0.78
C PRO A 50 -8.45 -6.24 1.52
N PHE A 51 -7.17 -5.97 1.25
CA PHE A 51 -6.42 -4.92 1.92
C PHE A 51 -6.51 -3.57 1.19
N ALA A 52 -6.88 -3.57 -0.10
CA ALA A 52 -6.88 -2.39 -0.95
C ALA A 52 -7.70 -1.23 -0.38
N ARG A 53 -8.91 -1.49 0.13
CA ARG A 53 -9.79 -0.46 0.70
C ARG A 53 -9.17 0.21 1.92
N ARG A 54 -8.59 -0.59 2.82
CA ARG A 54 -7.90 -0.11 4.01
C ARG A 54 -6.64 0.68 3.68
N LEU A 55 -5.90 0.27 2.64
CA LEU A 55 -4.67 0.94 2.20
C LEU A 55 -4.95 2.26 1.46
N ALA A 56 -6.01 2.31 0.65
CA ALA A 56 -6.40 3.52 -0.07
C ALA A 56 -6.94 4.60 0.87
N GLY A 57 -7.78 4.19 1.83
CA GLY A 57 -8.49 5.10 2.73
C GLY A 57 -9.30 6.18 2.01
N GLU A 58 -9.72 7.19 2.75
CA GLU A 58 -10.51 8.31 2.22
C GLU A 58 -9.73 9.13 1.17
N ARG A 59 -8.41 9.25 1.33
CA ARG A 59 -7.57 10.02 0.41
C ARG A 59 -7.56 9.41 -0.99
N GLY A 60 -7.49 8.09 -1.12
CA GLY A 60 -7.54 7.43 -2.43
C GLY A 60 -8.79 7.82 -3.22
N ASP A 61 -9.94 7.91 -2.54
CA ASP A 61 -11.18 8.37 -3.15
C ASP A 61 -11.15 9.85 -3.56
N GLN A 62 -10.56 10.72 -2.73
CA GLN A 62 -10.38 12.14 -3.07
C GLN A 62 -9.52 12.32 -4.33
N ILE A 63 -8.40 11.59 -4.43
CA ILE A 63 -7.48 11.65 -5.58
C ILE A 63 -8.18 11.11 -6.85
N ALA A 64 -8.92 10.00 -6.74
CA ALA A 64 -9.65 9.44 -7.87
C ALA A 64 -10.77 10.38 -8.37
N LYS A 65 -11.37 11.18 -7.48
CA LYS A 65 -12.36 12.20 -7.85
C LYS A 65 -11.72 13.39 -8.55
N SER A 66 -10.50 13.79 -8.16
CA SER A 66 -9.80 14.95 -8.73
C SER A 66 -9.13 14.69 -10.08
N MET A 67 -9.08 13.45 -10.57
CA MET A 67 -8.47 13.11 -11.86
C MET A 67 -9.50 12.48 -12.83
N PRO A 68 -10.15 13.25 -13.72
CA PRO A 68 -11.15 12.71 -14.66
C PRO A 68 -10.60 11.67 -15.64
N LEU A 69 -9.34 11.82 -16.06
CA LEU A 69 -8.65 10.90 -16.98
C LEU A 69 -8.49 9.49 -16.39
N SER A 70 -8.46 9.40 -15.06
CA SER A 70 -8.24 8.17 -14.33
C SER A 70 -9.36 7.14 -14.56
N LYS A 71 -10.59 7.58 -14.83
CA LYS A 71 -11.72 6.69 -15.16
C LYS A 71 -11.47 5.89 -16.44
N ARG A 72 -10.92 6.51 -17.49
CA ARG A 72 -10.60 5.84 -18.76
C ARG A 72 -9.40 4.90 -18.65
N ALA A 73 -8.51 5.14 -17.69
CA ALA A 73 -7.35 4.29 -17.41
C ALA A 73 -7.64 3.19 -16.36
N THR A 74 -8.84 3.16 -15.77
CA THR A 74 -9.22 2.17 -14.74
C THR A 74 -8.96 0.74 -15.19
N TRP A 75 -9.35 0.40 -16.42
CA TRP A 75 -9.13 -0.93 -16.98
C TRP A 75 -7.64 -1.27 -17.05
N ALA A 76 -6.77 -0.32 -17.42
CA ALA A 76 -5.34 -0.55 -17.50
C ALA A 76 -4.73 -0.88 -16.12
N TRP A 77 -5.20 -0.22 -15.06
CA TRP A 77 -4.78 -0.54 -13.68
C TRP A 77 -5.24 -1.91 -13.20
N ILE A 78 -6.48 -2.29 -13.55
CA ILE A 78 -7.05 -3.60 -13.23
C ILE A 78 -6.33 -4.71 -14.01
N THR A 79 -6.25 -4.57 -15.34
CA THR A 79 -5.56 -5.52 -16.24
C THR A 79 -4.11 -5.69 -15.86
N ARG A 80 -3.39 -4.59 -15.54
CA ARG A 80 -2.02 -4.66 -15.02
C ARG A 80 -1.96 -5.53 -13.76
N THR A 81 -2.88 -5.32 -12.82
CA THR A 81 -2.88 -6.09 -11.56
C THR A 81 -3.11 -7.57 -11.82
N TYR A 82 -4.11 -7.90 -12.64
CA TYR A 82 -4.44 -9.27 -13.02
C TYR A 82 -3.31 -9.97 -13.79
N ALA A 83 -2.73 -9.33 -14.80
CA ALA A 83 -1.67 -9.90 -15.62
C ALA A 83 -0.44 -10.28 -14.78
N TYR A 84 0.01 -9.39 -13.88
CA TYR A 84 1.12 -9.70 -12.98
C TYR A 84 0.78 -10.80 -11.96
N ASP A 85 -0.45 -10.83 -11.45
CA ASP A 85 -0.88 -11.89 -10.54
C ASP A 85 -0.82 -13.27 -11.22
N GLN A 86 -1.29 -13.37 -12.47
CA GLN A 86 -1.24 -14.61 -13.23
C GLN A 86 0.21 -15.00 -13.56
N PHE A 87 1.03 -14.03 -13.97
CA PHE A 87 2.45 -14.26 -14.23
C PHE A 87 3.17 -14.81 -12.98
N ILE A 88 2.99 -14.18 -11.82
CA ILE A 88 3.62 -14.62 -10.57
C ILE A 88 3.12 -16.02 -10.19
N LYS A 89 1.80 -16.28 -10.28
CA LYS A 89 1.25 -17.63 -10.01
C LYS A 89 1.87 -18.70 -10.90
N GLN A 90 2.00 -18.41 -12.19
CA GLN A 90 2.58 -19.33 -13.16
C GLN A 90 4.05 -19.62 -12.84
N GLN A 91 4.85 -18.59 -12.59
CA GLN A 91 6.28 -18.76 -12.31
C GLN A 91 6.53 -19.51 -10.99
N VAL A 92 5.72 -19.24 -9.96
CA VAL A 92 5.78 -19.99 -8.69
C VAL A 92 5.36 -21.44 -8.89
N GLY A 93 4.36 -21.70 -9.74
CA GLY A 93 4.00 -23.07 -10.15
C GLY A 93 5.13 -23.80 -10.88
N ASN A 94 5.94 -23.07 -11.65
CA ASN A 94 7.11 -23.59 -12.37
C ASN A 94 8.36 -23.77 -11.49
N GLY A 95 8.28 -23.51 -10.18
CA GLY A 95 9.38 -23.75 -9.25
C GLY A 95 10.22 -22.52 -8.89
N VAL A 96 9.85 -21.31 -9.31
CA VAL A 96 10.47 -20.08 -8.81
C VAL A 96 10.24 -19.96 -7.30
N ASP A 97 11.32 -19.77 -6.55
CA ASP A 97 11.29 -19.74 -5.09
C ASP A 97 11.55 -18.35 -4.49
N MET A 98 11.84 -17.35 -5.32
CA MET A 98 12.06 -15.97 -4.93
C MET A 98 11.33 -14.98 -5.85
N VAL A 99 10.56 -14.07 -5.23
CA VAL A 99 9.87 -12.97 -5.91
C VAL A 99 10.28 -11.67 -5.22
N VAL A 100 10.81 -10.72 -6.00
CA VAL A 100 11.20 -9.39 -5.51
C VAL A 100 10.22 -8.35 -6.05
N ASN A 101 9.55 -7.63 -5.14
CA ASN A 101 8.60 -6.57 -5.50
C ASN A 101 9.27 -5.19 -5.39
N LEU A 102 9.79 -4.69 -6.51
CA LEU A 102 10.45 -3.39 -6.57
C LEU A 102 9.44 -2.26 -6.58
N ALA A 103 9.70 -1.19 -5.80
CA ALA A 103 8.79 -0.06 -5.63
C ALA A 103 7.36 -0.51 -5.24
N ALA A 104 7.28 -1.48 -4.31
CA ALA A 104 6.04 -2.14 -3.93
C ALA A 104 4.93 -1.17 -3.49
N GLY A 105 5.27 -0.01 -2.92
CA GLY A 105 4.30 1.00 -2.53
C GLY A 105 3.21 0.43 -1.64
N LEU A 106 1.96 0.44 -2.13
CA LEU A 106 0.80 -0.14 -1.44
C LEU A 106 0.38 -1.51 -2.02
N ASP A 107 1.32 -2.30 -2.52
CA ASP A 107 1.03 -3.63 -3.06
C ASP A 107 0.88 -4.69 -1.96
N ALA A 108 -0.30 -5.32 -1.90
CA ALA A 108 -0.64 -6.34 -0.92
C ALA A 108 -0.44 -7.78 -1.41
N ARG A 109 0.15 -8.01 -2.61
CA ARG A 109 0.42 -9.36 -3.16
C ARG A 109 1.06 -10.33 -2.17
N PRO A 110 2.12 -9.96 -1.42
CA PRO A 110 2.74 -10.87 -0.46
C PRO A 110 1.81 -11.32 0.68
N TYR A 111 0.70 -10.60 0.92
CA TYR A 111 -0.26 -10.87 1.98
C TYR A 111 -1.50 -11.62 1.48
N ARG A 112 -1.87 -11.47 0.20
CA ARG A 112 -3.07 -12.11 -0.37
C ARG A 112 -2.79 -13.31 -1.27
N MET A 113 -1.56 -13.46 -1.77
CA MET A 113 -1.15 -14.61 -2.57
C MET A 113 -0.50 -15.67 -1.69
N SER A 114 -0.84 -16.94 -1.90
CA SER A 114 -0.24 -18.10 -1.22
C SER A 114 1.17 -18.38 -1.77
N LEU A 115 2.11 -17.47 -1.52
CA LEU A 115 3.50 -17.59 -1.93
C LEU A 115 4.30 -18.29 -0.83
N ARG A 116 5.20 -19.21 -1.20
CA ARG A 116 6.06 -19.91 -0.22
C ARG A 116 6.89 -18.88 0.57
N ARG A 117 7.05 -19.10 1.88
CA ARG A 117 7.44 -18.14 2.93
C ARG A 117 8.88 -17.56 2.85
N ARG A 118 9.51 -17.50 1.67
CA ARG A 118 10.87 -16.95 1.46
C ARG A 118 10.89 -15.59 0.76
N ILE A 119 9.82 -14.80 0.86
CA ILE A 119 9.82 -13.43 0.32
C ILE A 119 10.54 -12.51 1.32
N ARG A 120 11.73 -12.02 0.94
CA ARG A 120 12.38 -10.90 1.64
C ARG A 120 11.70 -9.60 1.22
N ARG A 121 11.03 -8.95 2.18
CA ARG A 121 10.47 -7.61 1.99
C ARG A 121 11.59 -6.58 2.13
N ASN A 122 11.65 -5.62 1.22
CA ASN A 122 12.51 -4.45 1.33
C ASN A 122 11.65 -3.20 1.55
N ASP A 123 10.86 -3.22 2.62
CA ASP A 123 9.99 -2.10 2.99
C ASP A 123 10.78 -1.17 3.93
N ARG A 124 11.70 -0.36 3.40
CA ARG A 124 12.18 0.83 4.14
C ARG A 124 11.17 1.96 3.94
N ALA A 125 10.13 1.94 4.75
CA ALA A 125 9.34 3.12 5.06
C ALA A 125 9.58 3.49 6.52
N SER A 126 10.64 4.24 6.79
CA SER A 126 10.87 4.84 8.10
C SER A 126 10.43 6.30 8.07
N PRO A 127 9.53 6.71 8.97
CA PRO A 127 9.63 8.02 9.58
C PRO A 127 9.59 7.81 11.10
N CYS A 128 10.74 7.48 11.66
CA CYS A 128 11.13 7.58 13.08
C CYS A 128 12.24 6.55 13.31
N ALA A 129 13.49 7.00 13.14
CA ALA A 129 14.62 6.32 13.75
C ALA A 129 15.02 7.16 14.97
N CYS A 130 14.46 6.82 16.14
CA CYS A 130 15.10 7.18 17.40
C CYS A 130 16.33 6.27 17.52
N PHE A 131 17.51 6.80 17.17
CA PHE A 131 18.77 6.21 17.62
C PHE A 131 19.02 6.73 19.03
N ALA A 132 18.85 5.85 20.02
CA ALA A 132 19.39 6.07 21.35
C ALA A 132 20.87 5.63 21.33
N THR A 133 21.74 6.49 21.84
CA THR A 133 23.07 6.09 22.37
C THR A 133 23.07 6.41 23.85
#